data_AF-G9KLN1-F1
#
_entry.id   AF-G9KLN1-F1
#
_cell.length_a   1.000
_cell.length_b   1.000
_cell.length_c   1.000
_cell.angle_alpha   90.00
_cell.angle_beta   90.00
_cell.angle_gamma   90.00
#
_symmetry.space_group_name_H-M   'P 1'
#
loop_
_entity.id
_entity.type
_entity.pdbx_description
1 polymer ?
#
loop_
_entity_poly.entity_id
_entity_poly.type
_entity_poly.pdbx_seq_one_letter_code
_entity_poly.pdbx_strand_id
1 'polypeptide(L)'
;SHKRYVELADLEEKWKNLCLPVENFRALLQLDPCKDKIEWIKFLALGCSMLGGSLNSSMKHLCEILTADPEGGPARIPFETFSYVYRYLSKLDSDILQGDTETYLATLKDTLESRKNGMIGLADFFILKRKV
;
A
#
# COMPACT_ATOMS: atom_id res chain seq x y z
N SER A 1 -2.32 -3.47 -20.83
CA SER A 1 -2.83 -2.22 -20.25
C SER A 1 -3.02 -2.38 -18.75
N HIS A 2 -2.42 -1.50 -17.94
CA HIS A 2 -2.70 -1.45 -16.51
C HIS A 2 -4.12 -0.92 -16.31
N LYS A 3 -5.07 -1.79 -15.96
CA LYS A 3 -6.44 -1.36 -15.67
C LYS A 3 -6.45 -0.64 -14.31
N ARG A 4 -6.91 0.61 -14.27
CA ARG A 4 -7.07 1.36 -13.02
C ARG A 4 -8.07 0.67 -12.08
N TYR A 5 -9.13 0.11 -12.64
CA TYR A 5 -10.15 -0.67 -11.94
C TYR A 5 -10.22 -2.08 -12.49
N VAL A 6 -10.48 -3.02 -11.61
CA VAL A 6 -10.64 -4.45 -11.93
C VAL A 6 -11.97 -4.94 -11.37
N GLU A 7 -12.63 -5.83 -12.12
CA GLU A 7 -13.88 -6.44 -11.70
C GLU A 7 -13.61 -7.48 -10.61
N LEU A 8 -14.52 -7.57 -9.64
CA LEU A 8 -14.36 -8.52 -8.54
C LEU A 8 -14.42 -9.98 -9.02
N ALA A 9 -15.22 -10.26 -10.05
CA ALA A 9 -15.29 -11.58 -10.67
C ALA A 9 -13.96 -11.99 -11.30
N ASP A 10 -13.34 -11.10 -12.08
CA ASP A 10 -12.00 -11.31 -12.66
C ASP A 10 -10.94 -11.56 -11.58
N LEU A 11 -11.00 -10.80 -10.49
CA LEU A 11 -10.08 -10.95 -9.36
C LEU A 11 -10.28 -12.28 -8.63
N GLU A 12 -11.52 -12.67 -8.36
CA GLU A 12 -11.84 -13.92 -7.68
C GLU A 12 -11.39 -15.14 -8.50
N GLU A 13 -11.60 -15.12 -9.82
CA GLU A 13 -11.13 -16.17 -10.71
C GLU A 13 -9.60 -16.29 -10.66
N LYS A 14 -8.88 -15.16 -10.78
CA LYS A 14 -7.42 -15.13 -10.67
C LYS A 14 -6.93 -15.60 -9.31
N TRP A 15 -7.61 -15.22 -8.23
CA TRP A 15 -7.28 -15.65 -6.88
C TRP A 15 -7.38 -17.17 -6.72
N LYS A 16 -8.46 -17.76 -7.24
CA LYS A 16 -8.66 -19.23 -7.25
C LYS A 16 -7.64 -19.93 -8.12
N ASN A 17 -7.28 -19.38 -9.28
CA ASN A 17 -6.27 -19.93 -10.17
C ASN A 17 -4.86 -19.95 -9.55
N LEU A 18 -4.60 -19.09 -8.56
CA LEU A 18 -3.38 -19.09 -7.75
C LEU A 18 -3.46 -20.03 -6.54
N CYS A 19 -4.54 -20.82 -6.41
CA CYS A 19 -4.80 -21.73 -5.29
C CYS A 19 -4.80 -21.03 -3.91
N LEU A 20 -5.15 -19.74 -3.86
CA LEU A 20 -5.22 -18.98 -2.62
C LEU A 20 -6.58 -19.21 -1.93
N PRO A 21 -6.64 -19.24 -0.57
CA PRO A 21 -7.90 -19.43 0.15
C PRO A 21 -8.91 -18.32 -0.16
N VAL A 22 -10.15 -18.69 -0.52
CA VAL A 22 -11.22 -17.73 -0.90
C VAL A 22 -11.66 -16.88 0.30
N GLU A 23 -11.49 -17.42 1.50
CA GLU A 23 -11.74 -16.77 2.79
C GLU A 23 -10.88 -15.52 2.94
N ASN A 24 -9.62 -15.60 2.51
CA ASN A 24 -8.70 -14.46 2.52
C ASN A 24 -9.18 -13.38 1.55
N PHE A 25 -9.58 -13.77 0.34
CA PHE A 25 -10.15 -12.83 -0.63
C PHE A 25 -11.38 -12.12 -0.08
N ARG A 26 -12.31 -12.87 0.55
CA ARG A 26 -13.50 -12.30 1.20
C ARG A 26 -13.13 -11.36 2.34
N ALA A 27 -12.14 -11.72 3.16
CA ALA A 27 -11.66 -10.85 4.23
C ALA A 27 -11.10 -9.52 3.69
N LEU A 28 -10.34 -9.55 2.60
CA LEU A 28 -9.87 -8.32 1.93
C LEU A 28 -11.05 -7.43 1.49
N LEU A 29 -12.07 -8.01 0.87
CA LEU A 29 -13.24 -7.26 0.39
C LEU A 29 -14.11 -6.70 1.52
N GLN A 30 -14.06 -7.30 2.72
CA GLN A 30 -14.77 -6.76 3.90
C GLN A 30 -14.10 -5.49 4.45
N LEU A 31 -12.78 -5.33 4.25
CA LEU A 31 -12.05 -4.14 4.71
C LEU A 31 -12.41 -2.89 3.89
N ASP A 32 -12.70 -3.04 2.61
CA ASP A 32 -13.19 -1.96 1.74
C ASP A 32 -14.41 -2.43 0.94
N PRO A 33 -15.63 -2.31 1.52
CA PRO A 33 -16.86 -2.74 0.89
C PRO A 33 -17.08 -2.05 -0.46
N CYS A 34 -16.82 -2.79 -1.54
CA CYS A 34 -17.00 -2.34 -2.92
C CYS A 34 -18.04 -3.22 -3.63
N LYS A 35 -18.74 -2.65 -4.64
CA LYS A 35 -19.85 -3.34 -5.31
C LYS A 35 -19.36 -4.33 -6.36
N ASP A 36 -18.93 -3.82 -7.51
CA ASP A 36 -18.65 -4.67 -8.69
C ASP A 36 -17.18 -4.59 -9.13
N LYS A 37 -16.49 -3.52 -8.73
CA LYS A 37 -15.11 -3.24 -9.10
C LYS A 37 -14.36 -2.56 -7.97
N ILE A 38 -13.06 -2.80 -7.91
CA ILE A 38 -12.12 -2.16 -6.99
C ILE A 38 -10.98 -1.52 -7.78
N GLU A 39 -10.40 -0.45 -7.24
CA GLU A 39 -9.17 0.11 -7.81
C GLU A 39 -8.02 -0.88 -7.58
N TRP A 40 -7.27 -1.22 -8.62
CA TRP A 40 -6.21 -2.23 -8.54
C TRP A 40 -5.22 -1.95 -7.42
N ILE A 41 -4.84 -0.67 -7.26
CA ILE A 41 -3.86 -0.25 -6.26
C ILE A 41 -4.37 -0.45 -4.82
N LYS A 42 -5.68 -0.31 -4.59
CA LYS A 42 -6.31 -0.56 -3.29
C LYS A 42 -6.36 -2.04 -2.99
N PHE A 43 -6.73 -2.86 -3.98
CA PHE A 43 -6.69 -4.31 -3.84
C PHE A 43 -5.27 -4.81 -3.53
N LEU A 44 -4.27 -4.29 -4.23
CA LEU A 44 -2.87 -4.58 -3.94
C LEU A 44 -2.48 -4.18 -2.52
N ALA A 45 -2.87 -2.98 -2.08
CA ALA A 45 -2.60 -2.49 -0.74
C ALA A 45 -3.20 -3.41 0.35
N LEU A 46 -4.45 -3.84 0.16
CA LEU A 46 -5.14 -4.79 1.04
C LEU A 46 -4.40 -6.15 1.09
N GLY A 47 -3.94 -6.64 -0.06
CA GLY A 47 -3.10 -7.84 -0.12
C GLY A 47 -1.79 -7.67 0.66
N CYS A 48 -1.11 -6.54 0.48
CA CYS A 48 0.10 -6.21 1.24
C CYS A 48 -0.16 -6.08 2.74
N SER A 49 -1.32 -5.57 3.16
CA SER A 49 -1.67 -5.47 4.59
C SER A 49 -1.89 -6.83 5.23
N MET A 50 -2.47 -7.76 4.48
CA MET A 50 -2.60 -9.14 4.93
C MET A 50 -1.25 -9.85 5.08
N LEU A 51 -0.26 -9.52 4.23
CA LEU A 51 1.09 -10.09 4.30
C LEU A 51 1.97 -9.44 5.38
N GLY A 52 1.89 -8.11 5.52
CA GLY A 52 2.86 -7.32 6.29
C GLY A 52 2.59 -7.24 7.80
N GLY A 53 1.37 -7.52 8.27
CA GLY A 53 1.00 -7.48 9.69
C GLY A 53 1.10 -6.10 10.37
N SER A 54 1.60 -5.07 9.68
CA SER A 54 1.64 -3.67 10.12
C SER A 54 1.63 -2.75 8.91
N LEU A 55 1.16 -1.50 9.06
CA LEU A 55 1.15 -0.51 7.98
C LEU A 55 2.53 -0.35 7.33
N ASN A 56 3.59 -0.29 8.14
CA ASN A 56 4.96 -0.10 7.65
C ASN A 56 5.42 -1.27 6.76
N SER A 57 5.24 -2.52 7.21
CA SER A 57 5.60 -3.71 6.43
C SER A 57 4.76 -3.84 5.17
N SER A 58 3.47 -3.49 5.24
CA SER A 58 2.55 -3.47 4.09
C SER A 58 3.08 -2.54 3.00
N MET A 59 3.50 -1.34 3.38
CA MET A 59 4.06 -0.36 2.46
C MET A 59 5.41 -0.79 1.89
N LYS A 60 6.22 -1.59 2.62
CA LYS A 60 7.45 -2.17 2.07
C LYS A 60 7.15 -3.18 0.96
N HIS A 61 6.23 -4.12 1.20
CA HIS A 61 5.79 -5.06 0.16
C HIS A 61 5.20 -4.33 -1.06
N LEU A 62 4.43 -3.27 -0.83
CA LEU A 62 3.90 -2.45 -1.90
C LEU A 62 5.02 -1.86 -2.78
N CYS A 63 6.05 -1.27 -2.16
CA CYS A 63 7.20 -0.73 -2.88
C CYS A 63 7.94 -1.81 -3.67
N GLU A 64 8.18 -2.99 -3.07
CA GLU A 64 8.83 -4.11 -3.74
C GLU A 64 8.05 -4.61 -4.97
N ILE A 65 6.71 -4.58 -4.92
CA ILE A 65 5.85 -5.05 -6.03
C ILE A 65 5.74 -4.00 -7.14
N LEU A 66 5.70 -2.71 -6.79
CA LEU A 66 5.44 -1.62 -7.74
C LEU A 66 6.71 -1.01 -8.34
N THR A 67 7.87 -1.26 -7.75
CA THR A 67 9.11 -0.63 -8.18
C THR A 67 9.49 -1.04 -9.60
N ALA A 68 10.06 -0.07 -10.33
CA ALA A 68 10.74 -0.34 -11.60
C ALA A 68 12.26 -0.51 -11.42
N ASP A 69 12.76 -0.41 -10.19
CA ASP A 69 14.16 -0.70 -9.89
C ASP A 69 14.45 -2.20 -10.13
N PRO A 70 15.69 -2.56 -10.49
CA PRO A 70 16.10 -3.96 -10.60
C PRO A 70 15.89 -4.73 -9.30
N GLU A 71 15.75 -6.06 -9.41
CA GLU A 71 15.69 -6.95 -8.24
C GLU A 71 16.92 -6.74 -7.34
N GLY A 72 16.70 -6.64 -6.03
CA GLY A 72 17.73 -6.27 -5.05
C GLY A 72 18.07 -4.77 -5.00
N GLY A 73 17.42 -3.94 -5.81
CA GLY A 73 17.53 -2.48 -5.77
C GLY A 73 16.77 -1.84 -4.59
N PRO A 74 16.74 -0.50 -4.51
CA PRO A 74 16.16 0.23 -3.37
C PRO A 74 14.62 0.25 -3.33
N ALA A 75 13.97 -0.43 -4.28
CA ALA A 75 12.52 -0.53 -4.46
C ALA A 75 11.81 0.83 -4.40
N ARG A 76 12.24 1.78 -5.24
CA ARG A 76 11.67 3.13 -5.26
C ARG A 76 10.37 3.19 -6.05
N ILE A 77 9.42 3.98 -5.57
CA ILE A 77 8.16 4.32 -6.24
C ILE A 77 7.90 5.83 -6.15
N PRO A 78 7.02 6.40 -6.99
CA PRO A 78 6.61 7.79 -6.86
C PRO A 78 5.99 8.07 -5.49
N PHE A 79 6.39 9.18 -4.86
CA PHE A 79 5.87 9.56 -3.54
C PHE A 79 4.35 9.79 -3.54
N GLU A 80 3.79 10.26 -4.65
CA GLU A 80 2.34 10.41 -4.80
C GLU A 80 1.61 9.07 -4.61
N THR A 81 2.07 8.01 -5.29
CA THR A 81 1.54 6.65 -5.15
C THR A 81 1.69 6.14 -3.73
N PHE A 82 2.88 6.31 -3.13
CA PHE A 82 3.12 5.94 -1.75
C PHE A 82 2.14 6.62 -0.80
N SER A 83 2.01 7.95 -0.90
CA SER A 83 1.17 8.75 -0.01
C SER A 83 -0.32 8.43 -0.16
N TYR A 84 -0.77 8.11 -1.38
CA TYR A 84 -2.14 7.68 -1.64
C TYR A 84 -2.45 6.37 -0.91
N VAL A 85 -1.58 5.37 -1.05
CA VAL A 85 -1.78 4.06 -0.44
C VAL A 85 -1.60 4.10 1.07
N TYR A 86 -0.63 4.85 1.58
CA TYR A 86 -0.41 5.02 3.02
C TYR A 86 -1.65 5.60 3.70
N ARG A 87 -2.25 6.67 3.14
CA ARG A 87 -3.51 7.25 3.63
C ARG A 87 -4.69 6.29 3.54
N TYR A 88 -4.73 5.47 2.51
CA TYR A 88 -5.79 4.50 2.33
C TYR A 88 -5.72 3.43 3.43
N LEU A 89 -4.55 2.82 3.62
CA LEU A 89 -4.38 1.78 4.63
C LEU A 89 -4.49 2.33 6.06
N SER A 90 -3.97 3.53 6.34
CA SER A 90 -4.09 4.12 7.68
C SER A 90 -5.53 4.43 8.07
N LYS A 91 -6.42 4.70 7.11
CA LYS A 91 -7.86 4.89 7.37
C LYS A 91 -8.59 3.59 7.72
N LEU A 92 -8.04 2.44 7.33
CA LEU A 92 -8.60 1.13 7.65
C LEU A 92 -8.16 0.64 9.04
N ASP A 93 -7.13 1.26 9.62
CA ASP A 93 -6.60 0.96 10.94
C ASP A 93 -7.12 1.98 11.97
N SER A 94 -8.00 1.53 12.87
CA SER A 94 -8.59 2.40 13.89
C SER A 94 -7.60 2.97 14.89
N ASP A 95 -6.41 2.37 15.01
CA ASP A 95 -5.39 2.78 15.96
C ASP A 95 -4.50 3.91 15.43
N ILE A 96 -4.68 4.27 14.15
CA ILE A 96 -3.90 5.31 13.47
C ILE A 96 -4.75 6.57 13.30
N LEU A 97 -4.28 7.66 13.91
CA LEU A 97 -4.94 8.95 13.78
C LEU A 97 -4.62 9.58 12.41
N GLN A 98 -5.61 10.25 11.82
CA GLN A 98 -5.42 11.00 10.58
C GLN A 98 -4.32 12.07 10.71
N GLY A 99 -4.22 12.73 11.87
CA GLY A 99 -3.16 13.72 12.14
C GLY A 99 -1.76 13.11 12.12
N ASP A 100 -1.59 11.91 12.69
CA ASP A 100 -0.32 11.19 12.66
C ASP A 100 0.05 10.78 11.23
N THR A 101 -0.94 10.34 10.45
CA THR A 101 -0.77 10.00 9.04
C THR A 101 -0.23 11.18 8.23
N GLU A 102 -0.88 12.35 8.32
CA GLU A 102 -0.45 13.51 7.55
C GLU A 102 0.89 14.08 8.04
N THR A 103 1.16 14.04 9.35
CA THR A 103 2.46 14.45 9.92
C THR A 103 3.60 13.57 9.40
N TYR A 104 3.38 12.25 9.35
CA TYR A 104 4.33 11.30 8.80
C TYR A 104 4.64 11.61 7.33
N LEU A 105 3.59 11.77 6.51
CA LEU A 105 3.73 12.02 5.09
C LEU A 105 4.39 13.38 4.81
N ALA A 106 4.08 14.42 5.58
CA ALA A 106 4.74 15.72 5.46
C ALA A 106 6.24 15.62 5.76
N THR A 107 6.62 14.96 6.85
CA THR A 107 8.02 14.76 7.24
C THR A 107 8.80 13.99 6.17
N LEU A 108 8.20 12.93 5.61
CA LEU A 108 8.79 12.20 4.49
C LEU A 108 8.95 13.10 3.26
N LYS A 109 7.91 13.86 2.91
CA LYS A 109 7.94 14.74 1.75
C LYS A 109 9.08 15.77 1.84
N ASP A 110 9.21 16.45 2.98
CA ASP A 110 10.28 17.42 3.20
C ASP A 110 11.67 16.79 3.05
N THR A 111 11.83 15.56 3.56
CA THR A 111 13.07 14.79 3.43
C THR A 111 13.38 14.43 1.97
N LEU A 112 12.35 14.21 1.14
CA LEU A 112 12.48 13.83 -0.27
C LEU A 112 12.70 15.03 -1.18
N GLU A 113 12.14 16.20 -0.85
CA GLU A 113 12.34 17.44 -1.63
C GLU A 113 13.83 17.84 -1.70
N SER A 114 14.62 17.50 -0.67
CA SER A 114 16.07 17.68 -0.69
C SER A 114 16.79 16.91 -1.82
N ARG A 115 16.22 15.77 -2.26
CA ARG A 115 16.78 14.87 -3.28
C ARG A 115 16.26 15.14 -4.69
N LYS A 116 15.20 15.96 -4.84
CA LYS A 116 14.59 16.38 -6.11
C LYS A 116 14.26 15.25 -7.11
N ASN A 117 14.07 14.01 -6.62
CA ASN A 117 13.71 12.88 -7.48
C ASN A 117 12.22 12.52 -7.41
N GLY A 118 11.48 12.99 -6.38
CA GLY A 118 10.06 12.66 -6.19
C GLY A 118 9.78 11.19 -5.89
N MET A 119 10.82 10.41 -5.58
CA MET A 119 10.77 8.95 -5.41
C MET A 119 11.10 8.59 -3.98
N ILE A 120 10.32 7.68 -3.40
CA ILE A 120 10.54 7.12 -2.07
C ILE A 120 10.93 5.65 -2.17
N GLY A 121 11.94 5.22 -1.42
CA GLY A 121 12.39 3.82 -1.33
C GLY A 121 12.42 3.30 0.10
N LEU A 122 12.75 2.02 0.28
CA LEU A 122 12.65 1.35 1.59
C LEU A 122 13.50 2.00 2.68
N ALA A 123 14.64 2.59 2.31
CA ALA A 123 15.55 3.27 3.24
C ALA A 123 14.97 4.58 3.82
N ASP A 124 13.92 5.13 3.21
CA ASP A 124 13.29 6.37 3.65
C ASP A 124 12.28 6.16 4.77
N PHE A 125 11.84 4.92 4.96
CA PHE A 125 10.81 4.58 5.92
C PHE A 125 11.40 4.70 7.32
N PHE A 126 10.74 5.49 8.16
CA PHE A 126 11.04 5.54 9.59
C PHE A 126 9.82 5.15 10.41
N ILE A 127 10.09 4.68 11.63
CA ILE A 127 9.04 4.44 12.63
C ILE A 127 8.91 5.72 13.45
N LEU A 128 7.74 6.35 13.42
CA LEU A 128 7.41 7.38 14.40
C LEU A 128 7.44 6.72 15.78
N LYS A 129 8.46 7.04 16.59
CA LYS A 129 8.38 6.75 18.02
C LYS A 129 7.27 7.62 18.57
N ARG A 130 6.14 7.03 18.96
CA ARG A 130 5.13 7.71 19.76
C ARG A 130 5.85 8.32 20.96
N LYS A 131 5.77 9.64 21.13
CA LYS A 131 6.18 10.28 22.38
C LYS A 131 5.21 9.74 23.44
N VAL A 132 5.73 8.92 24.34
CA VAL A 132 5.05 8.53 25.59
C VAL A 132 4.94 9.76 26.48
#